data_AF-H0SW98-F1
#
_entry.id   AF-H0SW98-F1
#
_cell.length_a   1.000
_cell.length_b   1.000
_cell.length_c   1.000
_cell.angle_alpha   90.00
_cell.angle_beta   90.00
_cell.angle_gamma   90.00
#
_symmetry.space_group_name_H-M   'P 1'
#
loop_
_entity.id
_entity.type
_entity.pdbx_description
1 polymer ?
#
loop_
_entity_poly.entity_id
_entity_poly.type
_entity_poly.pdbx_seq_one_letter_code
_entity_poly.pdbx_strand_id
1 'polypeptide(L)'
;MLGGGGVDGAIHRAAGPDLVMECRMLHGCKTGEAKITKGYRLPARHVIHTVGPVWQGGDRGEPELLASCYRRSIELCHKHLLDSVAFPAISTGIFRFPADRAASIAVASTIEAISAETSLSQIVFCCFSDASAELHDEALSQAVEGRARNGSPR
;
A
#
# COMPACT_ATOMS: atom_id res chain seq x y z
N MET A 1 -7.07 11.84 2.56
CA MET A 1 -6.10 12.57 3.42
C MET A 1 -6.76 13.42 4.50
N LEU A 2 -8.04 13.83 4.40
CA LEU A 2 -8.72 14.53 5.51
C LEU A 2 -9.59 13.58 6.36
N GLY A 3 -9.33 12.27 6.27
CA GLY A 3 -10.21 11.23 6.78
C GLY A 3 -11.40 10.91 5.86
N GLY A 4 -11.95 9.72 6.04
CA GLY A 4 -13.04 9.16 5.28
C GLY A 4 -13.67 7.95 6.00
N GLY A 5 -14.37 7.10 5.27
CA GLY A 5 -14.85 5.80 5.78
C GLY A 5 -13.76 4.72 5.82
N GLY A 6 -14.12 3.51 6.24
CA GLY A 6 -13.23 2.34 6.20
C GLY A 6 -11.92 2.53 6.98
N VAL A 7 -10.81 2.05 6.40
CA VAL A 7 -9.48 2.10 7.03
C VAL A 7 -8.95 3.53 7.23
N ASP A 8 -9.24 4.47 6.31
CA ASP A 8 -8.84 5.88 6.44
C ASP A 8 -9.44 6.50 7.71
N GLY A 9 -10.74 6.30 7.90
CA GLY A 9 -11.43 6.75 9.12
C GLY A 9 -10.92 6.08 10.39
N ALA A 10 -10.59 4.80 10.34
CA ALA A 10 -10.03 4.07 11.49
C ALA A 10 -8.66 4.62 11.89
N ILE A 11 -7.77 4.84 10.92
CA ILE A 11 -6.44 5.43 11.13
C ILE A 11 -6.56 6.84 11.72
N HIS A 12 -7.39 7.69 11.15
CA HIS A 12 -7.57 9.06 11.66
C HIS A 12 -8.14 9.11 13.08
N ARG A 13 -9.11 8.26 13.41
CA ARG A 13 -9.64 8.17 14.78
C ARG A 13 -8.58 7.73 15.78
N ALA A 14 -7.77 6.74 15.42
CA ALA A 14 -6.73 6.20 16.29
C ALA A 14 -5.52 7.14 16.44
N ALA A 15 -5.09 7.81 15.37
CA ALA A 15 -3.96 8.75 15.39
C ALA A 15 -4.27 10.06 16.13
N GLY A 16 -5.55 10.46 16.17
CA GLY A 16 -5.99 11.71 16.80
C GLY A 16 -5.98 12.92 15.86
N PRO A 17 -6.42 14.09 16.36
CA PRO A 17 -6.67 15.28 15.54
C PRO A 17 -5.42 15.85 14.87
N ASP A 18 -4.24 15.65 15.47
CA ASP A 18 -2.97 16.17 14.95
C ASP A 18 -2.63 15.62 13.56
N LEU A 19 -3.03 14.37 13.26
CA LEU A 19 -2.87 13.78 11.93
C LEU A 19 -3.62 14.58 10.86
N VAL A 20 -4.86 15.00 11.16
CA VAL A 20 -5.65 15.81 10.21
C VAL A 20 -5.00 17.18 10.00
N MET A 21 -4.41 17.77 11.05
CA MET A 21 -3.73 19.06 10.95
C MET A 21 -2.51 18.98 10.03
N GLU A 22 -1.67 17.95 10.16
CA GLU A 22 -0.52 17.76 9.27
C GLU A 22 -0.96 17.46 7.83
N CYS A 23 -1.99 16.62 7.65
CA CYS A 23 -2.53 16.34 6.32
C CYS A 23 -3.02 17.60 5.57
N ARG A 24 -3.51 18.62 6.27
CA ARG A 24 -3.91 19.91 5.66
C ARG A 24 -2.71 20.66 5.07
N MET A 25 -1.54 20.53 5.68
CA MET A 25 -0.30 21.14 5.21
C MET A 25 0.27 20.45 3.97
N LEU A 26 -0.19 19.23 3.66
CA LEU A 26 0.27 18.45 2.52
C LEU A 26 -0.43 18.82 1.20
N HIS A 27 -1.45 19.67 1.19
CA HIS A 27 -2.16 20.12 -0.03
C HIS A 27 -2.72 18.98 -0.92
N GLY A 28 -3.33 17.96 -0.31
CA GLY A 28 -3.95 16.85 -1.05
C GLY A 28 -2.93 15.85 -1.62
N CYS A 29 -3.41 14.76 -2.24
CA CYS A 29 -2.57 13.73 -2.85
C CYS A 29 -3.24 13.24 -4.13
N LYS A 30 -2.48 13.13 -5.21
CA LYS A 30 -2.99 12.65 -6.50
C LYS A 30 -3.14 11.12 -6.47
N THR A 31 -4.02 10.58 -7.29
CA THR A 31 -4.14 9.14 -7.49
C THR A 31 -2.80 8.55 -7.93
N GLY A 32 -2.40 7.42 -7.33
CA GLY A 32 -1.11 6.77 -7.61
C GLY A 32 0.09 7.41 -6.91
N GLU A 33 -0.08 8.54 -6.21
CA GLU A 33 0.96 9.20 -5.44
C GLU A 33 0.81 8.94 -3.94
N ALA A 34 1.92 9.09 -3.20
CA ALA A 34 1.97 8.90 -1.76
C ALA A 34 2.63 10.08 -1.02
N LYS A 35 2.21 10.32 0.23
CA LYS A 35 2.78 11.32 1.14
C LYS A 35 2.91 10.75 2.54
N ILE A 36 3.87 11.24 3.32
CA ILE A 36 4.15 10.74 4.67
C ILE A 36 3.83 11.80 5.73
N THR A 37 3.38 11.32 6.88
CA THR A 37 3.08 12.10 8.10
C THR A 37 3.60 11.34 9.31
N LYS A 38 3.63 11.99 10.48
CA LYS A 38 3.86 11.28 11.75
C LYS A 38 2.67 10.38 12.09
N GLY A 39 2.91 9.33 12.87
CA GLY A 39 1.84 8.43 13.34
C GLY A 39 1.05 8.93 14.54
N TYR A 40 1.55 9.97 15.23
CA TYR A 40 0.91 10.57 16.40
C TYR A 40 0.61 9.56 17.50
N ARG A 41 -0.68 9.31 17.81
CA ARG A 41 -1.10 8.37 18.86
C ARG A 41 -1.04 6.91 18.40
N LEU A 42 -0.75 6.65 17.13
CA LEU A 42 -0.55 5.30 16.63
C LEU A 42 0.77 4.73 17.18
N PRO A 43 0.84 3.40 17.41
CA PRO A 43 2.12 2.73 17.66
C PRO A 43 3.09 2.86 16.48
N ALA A 44 2.55 2.95 15.25
CA ALA A 44 3.35 3.16 14.04
C ALA A 44 3.99 4.56 14.06
N ARG A 45 5.27 4.65 13.70
CA ARG A 45 6.03 5.92 13.70
C ARG A 45 5.51 6.92 12.67
N HIS A 46 5.01 6.43 11.55
CA HIS A 46 4.54 7.23 10.42
C HIS A 46 3.26 6.64 9.84
N VAL A 47 2.49 7.49 9.14
CA VAL A 47 1.44 7.07 8.21
C VAL A 47 1.81 7.53 6.81
N ILE A 48 1.90 6.59 5.87
CA ILE A 48 2.04 6.87 4.44
C ILE A 48 0.62 6.86 3.83
N HIS A 49 0.20 8.03 3.38
CA HIS A 49 -1.08 8.29 2.72
C HIS A 49 -0.92 8.12 1.23
N THR A 50 -1.61 7.17 0.62
CA THR A 50 -1.67 7.01 -0.84
C THR A 50 -3.12 7.03 -1.31
N VAL A 51 -3.35 7.49 -2.53
CA VAL A 51 -4.70 7.53 -3.13
C VAL A 51 -4.79 6.49 -4.24
N GLY A 52 -5.47 5.38 -3.93
CA GLY A 52 -5.76 4.35 -4.91
C GLY A 52 -6.76 4.79 -5.98
N PRO A 53 -6.74 4.18 -7.18
CA PRO A 53 -7.72 4.48 -8.23
C PRO A 53 -9.10 3.92 -7.89
N VAL A 54 -10.14 4.60 -8.40
CA VAL A 54 -11.50 4.07 -8.47
C VAL A 54 -11.61 3.18 -9.69
N TRP A 55 -12.10 1.95 -9.53
CA TRP A 55 -12.28 1.02 -10.63
C TRP A 55 -13.39 1.46 -11.58
N GLN A 56 -13.05 1.55 -12.87
CA GLN A 56 -13.98 1.98 -13.94
C GLN A 56 -13.96 1.03 -15.14
N GLY A 57 -13.50 -0.21 -14.94
CA GLY A 57 -13.43 -1.24 -15.99
C GLY A 57 -12.01 -1.73 -16.28
N GLY A 58 -10.98 -1.02 -15.83
CA GLY A 58 -9.58 -1.43 -15.98
C GLY A 58 -8.85 -0.87 -17.20
N ASP A 59 -9.56 -0.13 -18.05
CA ASP A 59 -9.02 0.42 -19.30
C ASP A 59 -8.60 1.89 -19.19
N ARG A 60 -8.55 2.45 -17.97
CA ARG A 60 -8.20 3.86 -17.69
C ARG A 60 -6.87 4.00 -16.94
N GLY A 61 -6.05 2.96 -16.95
CA GLY A 61 -4.77 2.91 -16.25
C GLY A 61 -4.89 2.67 -14.75
N GLU A 62 -6.05 2.18 -14.28
CA GLU A 62 -6.23 1.83 -12.87
C GLU A 62 -5.20 0.80 -12.37
N PRO A 63 -4.84 -0.26 -13.11
CA PRO A 63 -3.80 -1.18 -12.68
C PRO A 63 -2.46 -0.49 -12.40
N GLU A 64 -2.01 0.40 -13.30
CA GLU A 64 -0.74 1.12 -13.18
C GLU A 64 -0.78 2.14 -12.03
N LEU A 65 -1.91 2.82 -11.83
CA LEU A 65 -2.12 3.74 -10.71
C LEU A 65 -2.12 3.00 -9.37
N LEU A 66 -2.73 1.82 -9.29
CA LEU A 66 -2.69 0.99 -8.09
C LEU A 66 -1.26 0.51 -7.81
N ALA A 67 -0.55 0.03 -8.84
CA ALA A 67 0.86 -0.35 -8.73
C ALA A 67 1.72 0.82 -8.22
N SER A 68 1.47 2.03 -8.73
CA SER A 68 2.16 3.25 -8.30
C SER A 68 1.96 3.55 -6.81
N CYS A 69 0.77 3.29 -6.25
CA CYS A 69 0.52 3.47 -4.81
C CYS A 69 1.51 2.68 -3.95
N TYR A 70 1.75 1.40 -4.30
CA TYR A 70 2.69 0.55 -3.58
C TYR A 70 4.14 1.00 -3.80
N ARG A 71 4.54 1.26 -5.05
CA ARG A 71 5.90 1.72 -5.37
C ARG A 71 6.26 3.03 -4.65
N ARG A 72 5.41 4.05 -4.75
CA ARG A 72 5.62 5.35 -4.08
C ARG A 72 5.67 5.23 -2.56
N SER A 73 4.90 4.30 -1.99
CA SER A 73 4.94 4.04 -0.55
C SER A 73 6.27 3.41 -0.13
N ILE A 74 6.78 2.43 -0.89
CA ILE A 74 8.09 1.81 -0.63
C ILE A 74 9.23 2.82 -0.82
N GLU A 75 9.16 3.70 -1.82
CA GLU A 75 10.12 4.80 -2.01
C GLU A 75 10.19 5.72 -0.77
N LEU A 76 9.03 6.03 -0.17
CA LEU A 76 8.98 6.80 1.07
C LEU A 76 9.57 6.02 2.26
N CYS A 77 9.33 4.70 2.34
CA CYS A 77 9.98 3.87 3.36
C CYS A 77 11.51 3.94 3.24
N HIS A 78 12.07 3.81 2.04
CA HIS A 78 13.51 3.91 1.80
C HIS A 78 14.05 5.30 2.18
N LYS A 79 13.40 6.35 1.70
CA LYS A 79 13.80 7.75 1.97
C LYS A 79 13.84 8.07 3.47
N HIS A 80 12.95 7.45 4.25
CA HIS A 80 12.83 7.67 5.68
C HIS A 80 13.49 6.58 6.53
N LEU A 81 14.24 5.66 5.92
CA LEU A 81 14.94 4.55 6.57
C LEU A 81 14.02 3.74 7.51
N LEU A 82 12.83 3.41 7.02
CA LEU A 82 11.86 2.60 7.77
C LEU A 82 12.23 1.12 7.67
N ASP A 83 12.07 0.39 8.77
CA ASP A 83 12.39 -1.04 8.88
C ASP A 83 11.19 -1.96 8.61
N SER A 84 9.98 -1.42 8.65
CA SER A 84 8.74 -2.15 8.54
C SER A 84 7.60 -1.29 7.99
N VAL A 85 6.67 -1.92 7.26
CA VAL A 85 5.48 -1.27 6.71
C VAL A 85 4.32 -2.26 6.60
N ALA A 86 3.09 -1.79 6.82
CA ALA A 86 1.87 -2.58 6.62
C ALA A 86 0.96 -1.89 5.60
N PHE A 87 0.47 -2.66 4.62
CA PHE A 87 -0.45 -2.20 3.59
C PHE A 87 -1.85 -2.80 3.82
N PRO A 88 -2.93 -2.00 3.80
CA PRO A 88 -4.27 -2.55 3.61
C PRO A 88 -4.45 -2.98 2.14
N ALA A 89 -5.55 -3.69 1.84
CA ALA A 89 -5.96 -3.96 0.46
C ALA A 89 -6.44 -2.66 -0.22
N ILE A 90 -5.51 -1.89 -0.81
CA ILE A 90 -5.81 -0.57 -1.40
C ILE A 90 -6.82 -0.71 -2.55
N SER A 91 -7.79 0.20 -2.59
CA SER A 91 -8.87 0.29 -3.59
C SER A 91 -9.93 -0.81 -3.62
N THR A 92 -9.86 -1.85 -2.78
CA THR A 92 -10.83 -2.96 -2.83
C THR A 92 -12.14 -2.70 -2.07
N GLY A 93 -12.18 -1.65 -1.25
CA GLY A 93 -13.39 -1.20 -0.55
C GLY A 93 -14.32 -0.36 -1.43
N ILE A 94 -14.59 0.89 -1.03
CA ILE A 94 -15.49 1.81 -1.75
C ILE A 94 -15.06 2.12 -3.19
N PHE A 95 -13.79 1.90 -3.53
CA PHE A 95 -13.23 2.10 -4.88
C PHE A 95 -13.40 0.88 -5.79
N ARG A 96 -13.92 -0.24 -5.25
CA ARG A 96 -14.42 -1.41 -5.99
C ARG A 96 -13.44 -2.06 -6.96
N PHE A 97 -12.14 -1.92 -6.72
CA PHE A 97 -11.14 -2.64 -7.50
C PHE A 97 -11.29 -4.16 -7.27
N PRO A 98 -11.33 -5.00 -8.32
CA PRO A 98 -11.41 -6.45 -8.18
C PRO A 98 -10.30 -6.97 -7.26
N ALA A 99 -10.69 -7.65 -6.18
CA ALA A 99 -9.79 -7.97 -5.08
C ALA A 99 -8.65 -8.91 -5.50
N ASP A 100 -8.94 -9.87 -6.39
CA ASP A 100 -7.98 -10.82 -6.99
C ASP A 100 -6.88 -10.08 -7.76
N ARG A 101 -7.28 -9.14 -8.63
CA ARG A 101 -6.35 -8.31 -9.40
C ARG A 101 -5.57 -7.36 -8.51
N ALA A 102 -6.24 -6.75 -7.52
CA ALA A 102 -5.60 -5.84 -6.59
C ALA A 102 -4.53 -6.54 -5.74
N ALA A 103 -4.79 -7.74 -5.24
CA ALA A 103 -3.83 -8.54 -4.49
C ALA A 103 -2.60 -8.88 -5.33
N SER A 104 -2.82 -9.30 -6.58
CA SER A 104 -1.74 -9.59 -7.53
C SER A 104 -0.85 -8.36 -7.78
N ILE A 105 -1.47 -7.20 -8.02
CA ILE A 105 -0.76 -5.93 -8.21
C ILE A 105 -0.02 -5.50 -6.94
N ALA A 106 -0.65 -5.64 -5.77
CA ALA A 106 -0.08 -5.27 -4.48
C ALA A 106 1.22 -6.02 -4.21
N VAL A 107 1.18 -7.34 -4.34
CA VAL A 107 2.33 -8.21 -4.14
C VAL A 107 3.42 -7.93 -5.17
N ALA A 108 3.10 -7.98 -6.46
CA ALA A 108 4.08 -7.82 -7.53
C ALA A 108 4.80 -6.46 -7.46
N SER A 109 4.04 -5.38 -7.30
CA SER A 109 4.58 -4.01 -7.27
C SER A 109 5.42 -3.76 -6.02
N THR A 110 5.03 -4.34 -4.89
CA THR A 110 5.79 -4.25 -3.64
C THR A 110 7.13 -4.98 -3.78
N ILE A 111 7.10 -6.21 -4.30
CA ILE A 111 8.28 -7.05 -4.52
C ILE A 111 9.25 -6.42 -5.53
N GLU A 112 8.73 -5.78 -6.58
CA GLU A 112 9.52 -5.04 -7.57
C GLU A 112 10.17 -3.78 -6.98
N ALA A 113 9.46 -3.06 -6.10
CA ALA A 113 9.94 -1.81 -5.52
C ALA A 113 11.03 -1.98 -4.46
N ILE A 114 11.18 -3.19 -3.90
CA ILE A 114 12.22 -3.51 -2.92
C ILE A 114 13.58 -3.56 -3.63
N SER A 115 14.51 -2.71 -3.19
CA SER A 115 15.90 -2.74 -3.64
C SER A 115 16.76 -3.65 -2.75
N ALA A 116 17.93 -4.07 -3.26
CA ALA A 116 18.90 -4.86 -2.48
C ALA A 116 19.44 -4.11 -1.25
N GLU A 117 19.38 -2.77 -1.26
CA GLU A 117 19.87 -1.89 -0.21
C GLU A 117 18.73 -1.39 0.71
N THR A 118 17.55 -2.02 0.67
CA THR A 118 16.42 -1.61 1.50
C THR A 118 16.71 -1.80 3.00
N SER A 119 16.22 -0.86 3.81
CA SER A 119 16.14 -1.04 5.27
C SER A 119 14.91 -1.86 5.69
N LEU A 120 13.97 -2.11 4.78
CA LEU A 120 12.73 -2.84 5.07
C LEU A 120 13.04 -4.32 5.32
N SER A 121 12.90 -4.73 6.57
CA SER A 121 13.01 -6.12 7.01
C SER A 121 11.66 -6.84 7.05
N GLN A 122 10.55 -6.10 7.14
CA GLN A 122 9.21 -6.66 7.23
C GLN A 122 8.19 -5.86 6.43
N ILE A 123 7.41 -6.54 5.58
CA ILE A 123 6.27 -5.97 4.88
C ILE A 123 5.05 -6.85 5.16
N VAL A 124 3.96 -6.23 5.61
CA VAL A 124 2.73 -6.93 5.99
C VAL A 124 1.58 -6.51 5.07
N PHE A 125 0.92 -7.46 4.42
CA PHE A 125 -0.38 -7.22 3.79
C PHE A 125 -1.49 -7.43 4.84
N CYS A 126 -1.91 -6.33 5.47
CA CYS A 126 -2.90 -6.32 6.54
C CYS A 126 -4.33 -6.39 5.97
N CYS A 127 -4.75 -7.59 5.60
CA CYS A 127 -6.08 -7.87 5.07
C CYS A 127 -7.15 -7.79 6.18
N PHE A 128 -8.30 -7.21 5.87
CA PHE A 128 -9.40 -7.08 6.84
C PHE A 128 -10.25 -8.36 6.96
N SER A 129 -10.28 -9.19 5.91
CA SER A 129 -11.08 -10.42 5.84
C SER A 129 -10.23 -11.60 5.37
N ASP A 130 -10.65 -12.81 5.75
CA ASP A 130 -10.00 -14.06 5.35
C ASP A 130 -9.94 -14.21 3.82
N ALA A 131 -11.04 -13.93 3.12
CA ALA A 131 -11.06 -13.95 1.65
C ALA A 131 -10.04 -12.97 1.01
N SER A 132 -9.80 -11.81 1.63
CA SER A 132 -8.76 -10.90 1.16
C SER A 132 -7.37 -11.44 1.47
N ALA A 133 -7.18 -12.11 2.60
CA ALA A 133 -5.92 -12.73 2.98
C ALA A 133 -5.56 -13.88 2.03
N GLU A 134 -6.51 -14.77 1.73
CA GLU A 134 -6.36 -15.88 0.78
C GLU A 134 -5.86 -15.39 -0.59
N LEU A 135 -6.46 -14.33 -1.13
CA LEU A 135 -6.02 -13.74 -2.40
C LEU A 135 -4.59 -13.18 -2.35
N HIS A 136 -4.15 -12.63 -1.21
CA HIS A 136 -2.78 -12.15 -1.05
C HIS A 136 -1.79 -13.31 -0.87
N ASP A 137 -2.18 -14.37 -0.16
CA ASP A 137 -1.39 -15.57 0.02
C ASP A 137 -1.18 -16.30 -1.32
N GLU A 138 -2.23 -16.41 -2.15
CA GLU A 138 -2.13 -16.94 -3.51
C GLU A 138 -1.18 -16.09 -4.37
N ALA A 139 -1.35 -14.77 -4.37
CA ALA A 139 -0.51 -13.84 -5.12
C ALA A 139 0.97 -13.91 -4.67
N LEU A 140 1.23 -14.03 -3.36
CA LEU A 140 2.57 -14.17 -2.80
C LEU A 140 3.22 -15.49 -3.20
N SER A 141 2.48 -16.60 -3.10
CA SER A 141 2.95 -17.92 -3.50
C SER A 141 3.38 -17.93 -4.98
N GLN A 142 2.53 -17.39 -5.86
CA GLN A 142 2.83 -17.27 -7.29
C GLN A 142 4.06 -16.41 -7.57
N ALA A 143 4.21 -15.28 -6.88
CA ALA A 143 5.35 -14.38 -7.07
C ALA A 143 6.68 -15.02 -6.63
N VAL A 144 6.68 -15.76 -5.52
CA VAL A 144 7.86 -16.48 -5.00
C VAL A 144 8.25 -17.63 -5.93
N GLU A 145 7.27 -18.44 -6.37
CA GLU A 145 7.52 -19.53 -7.33
C GLU A 145 8.00 -19.02 -8.69
N GLY A 146 7.50 -17.87 -9.15
CA GLY A 146 7.97 -17.20 -10.36
C GLY A 146 9.44 -16.80 -10.28
N ARG A 147 9.88 -16.27 -9.13
CA ARG A 147 11.29 -15.93 -8.89
C ARG A 147 12.19 -17.16 -8.79
N ALA A 148 11.74 -18.23 -8.15
CA ALA A 148 12.50 -19.49 -8.06
C ALA A 148 12.76 -20.09 -9.45
N ARG A 149 11.77 -20.02 -10.37
CA ARG A 149 11.91 -20.49 -11.75
C ARG A 149 12.85 -19.62 -12.60
N ASN A 150 12.87 -18.31 -12.37
CA ASN A 150 13.71 -17.37 -13.12
C ASN A 150 15.13 -17.20 -12.54
N GLY A 151 15.37 -17.68 -11.31
CA GLY A 151 16.66 -17.61 -10.61
C GLY A 151 17.61 -18.78 -10.86
N SER A 152 17.35 -19.64 -11.84
CA SER A 152 18.29 -20.71 -12.21
C SER A 152 19.56 -20.09 -12.80
N PRO A 153 20.76 -20.36 -12.24
CA PRO A 153 21.98 -19.68 -12.64
C PRO A 153 22.32 -20.01 -14.10
N ARG A 154 22.61 -18.96 -14.89
CA ARG A 154 23.48 -19.10 -16.06
C ARG A 154 24.93 -19.06 -15.62
#